data_AF-A0A170UEV7-F1
#
_entry.id   AF-A0A170UEV7-F1
#
_cell.length_a   1.000
_cell.length_b   1.000
_cell.length_c   1.000
_cell.angle_alpha   90.00
_cell.angle_beta   90.00
_cell.angle_gamma   90.00
#
_symmetry.space_group_name_H-M   'P 1'
#
loop_
_entity.id
_entity.type
_entity.pdbx_description
1 polymer ?
#
loop_
_entity_poly.entity_id
_entity_poly.type
_entity_poly.pdbx_seq_one_letter_code
_entity_poly.pdbx_strand_id
1 'polypeptide(L)'
;LMLWSKEALDSEAGKWTMKFGLFLCEIKMFTNILTKMTDLMYEFGDKREQLWADLIAHGPRMIVFEDLKEANYKLDNPLECLDLIHSKLVISSMARFHANVKNFYTT
;
A
#
# COMPACT_ATOMS: atom_id res chain seq x y z
N LEU A 1 -5.40 14.92 15.87
CA LEU A 1 -5.46 13.53 15.37
C LEU A 1 -6.73 12.78 15.78
N MET A 2 -7.09 12.70 17.07
CA MET A 2 -8.26 11.90 17.48
C MET A 2 -9.64 12.44 17.04
N LEU A 3 -9.85 13.76 16.98
CA LEU A 3 -11.13 14.34 16.55
C LEU A 3 -11.43 14.10 15.06
N TRP A 4 -10.43 14.35 14.21
CA TRP A 4 -10.50 14.17 12.76
C TRP A 4 -10.71 12.70 12.35
N SER A 5 -10.08 11.77 13.09
CA SER A 5 -10.27 10.34 12.87
C SER A 5 -11.71 9.90 13.16
N LYS A 6 -12.35 10.47 14.19
CA LYS A 6 -13.73 10.16 14.54
C LYS A 6 -14.70 10.68 13.48
N GLU A 7 -14.54 11.93 13.06
CA GLU A 7 -15.38 12.54 12.01
C GLU A 7 -15.27 11.77 10.67
N ALA A 8 -14.06 11.34 10.29
CA ALA A 8 -13.86 10.54 9.09
C ALA A 8 -14.55 9.17 9.17
N LEU A 9 -14.52 8.51 10.33
CA LEU A 9 -15.19 7.21 10.54
C LEU A 9 -16.71 7.31 10.54
N ASP A 10 -17.26 8.46 10.98
CA ASP A 10 -18.71 8.71 11.02
C ASP A 10 -19.29 9.07 9.63
N SER A 11 -18.44 9.36 8.65
CA SER A 11 -18.85 9.56 7.25
C SER A 11 -19.43 8.28 6.62
N GLU A 12 -20.18 8.43 5.52
CA GLU A 12 -20.67 7.27 4.77
C GLU A 12 -19.52 6.36 4.31
N ALA A 13 -18.43 6.93 3.80
CA ALA A 13 -17.24 6.17 3.45
C ALA A 13 -16.66 5.40 4.65
N GLY A 14 -16.56 6.04 5.81
CA GLY A 14 -16.08 5.42 7.05
C GLY A 14 -16.94 4.23 7.50
N LYS A 15 -18.27 4.36 7.40
CA LYS A 15 -19.20 3.26 7.68
C LYS A 15 -19.00 2.08 6.73
N TRP A 16 -18.80 2.34 5.43
CA TRP A 16 -18.46 1.30 4.45
C TRP A 16 -17.13 0.63 4.81
N THR A 17 -16.07 1.40 5.08
CA THR A 17 -14.77 0.87 5.50
C THR A 17 -14.88 -0.08 6.67
N MET A 18 -15.70 0.27 7.68
CA MET A 18 -15.96 -0.58 8.84
C MET A 18 -16.78 -1.82 8.49
N LYS A 19 -17.87 -1.66 7.71
CA LYS A 19 -18.78 -2.76 7.33
C LYS A 19 -18.07 -3.85 6.53
N PHE A 20 -17.17 -3.48 5.63
CA PHE A 20 -16.42 -4.41 4.79
C PHE A 20 -15.11 -4.90 5.43
N GLY A 21 -14.81 -4.45 6.66
CA GLY A 21 -13.59 -4.85 7.36
C GLY A 21 -12.31 -4.44 6.63
N LEU A 22 -12.33 -3.31 5.92
CA LEU A 22 -11.20 -2.89 5.08
C LEU A 22 -9.92 -2.70 5.89
N PHE A 23 -10.01 -2.14 7.11
CA PHE A 23 -8.85 -2.05 8.01
C PHE A 23 -8.25 -3.41 8.35
N LEU A 24 -9.09 -4.44 8.57
CA LEU A 24 -8.61 -5.79 8.88
C LEU A 24 -7.93 -6.42 7.66
N CYS A 25 -8.47 -6.19 6.46
CA CYS A 25 -7.87 -6.65 5.21
C CYS A 25 -6.51 -5.98 4.98
N GLU A 26 -6.47 -4.65 5.10
CA GLU A 26 -5.27 -3.84 4.89
C GLU A 26 -4.18 -4.18 5.90
N ILE A 27 -4.52 -4.33 7.18
CA ILE A 27 -3.55 -4.76 8.21
C ILE A 27 -2.95 -6.11 7.83
N LYS A 28 -3.76 -7.10 7.46
CA LYS A 28 -3.26 -8.41 7.03
C LYS A 28 -2.38 -8.31 5.78
N MET A 29 -2.73 -7.41 4.85
CA MET A 29 -1.93 -7.17 3.65
C MET A 29 -0.52 -6.72 4.05
N PHE A 30 -0.40 -5.68 4.87
CA PHE A 30 0.89 -5.11 5.26
C PHE A 30 1.69 -5.96 6.25
N THR A 31 1.04 -6.65 7.19
CA THR A 31 1.76 -7.45 8.20
C THR A 31 2.15 -8.84 7.73
N ASN A 32 1.43 -9.40 6.75
CA ASN A 32 1.61 -10.80 6.35
C ASN A 32 2.00 -10.94 4.89
N ILE A 33 1.22 -10.35 3.98
CA ILE A 33 1.37 -10.61 2.54
C ILE A 33 2.59 -9.85 2.01
N LEU A 34 2.65 -8.53 2.27
CA LEU A 34 3.75 -7.69 1.80
C LEU A 34 5.09 -8.10 2.41
N THR A 35 5.14 -8.44 3.69
CA THR A 35 6.37 -8.95 4.33
C THR A 35 6.92 -10.18 3.60
N LYS A 36 6.06 -11.17 3.30
CA LYS A 36 6.48 -12.35 2.56
C LYS A 36 6.85 -12.04 1.10
N MET A 37 6.19 -11.06 0.47
CA MET A 37 6.59 -10.59 -0.86
C MET A 37 7.98 -9.93 -0.81
N THR A 38 8.32 -9.18 0.24
CA THR A 38 9.68 -8.66 0.45
C THR A 38 10.69 -9.80 0.54
N ASP A 39 10.39 -10.85 1.32
CA ASP A 39 11.29 -12.00 1.47
C ASP A 39 11.53 -12.70 0.13
N LEU A 40 10.47 -12.92 -0.66
CA LEU A 40 10.57 -13.49 -2.01
C LEU A 40 11.40 -12.59 -2.94
N MET A 41 11.18 -11.28 -2.92
CA MET A 41 11.98 -10.34 -3.71
C MET A 41 13.48 -10.47 -3.38
N TYR A 42 13.81 -10.58 -2.09
CA TYR A 42 15.18 -10.79 -1.64
C TYR A 42 15.75 -12.14 -2.12
N GLU A 43 14.98 -13.22 -2.00
CA GLU A 43 15.37 -14.56 -2.46
C GLU A 43 15.69 -14.61 -3.97
N PHE A 44 14.85 -13.96 -4.78
CA PHE A 44 15.05 -13.87 -6.24
C PHE A 44 16.08 -12.80 -6.65
N GLY A 45 16.72 -12.13 -5.69
CA GLY A 45 17.76 -11.13 -5.95
C GLY A 45 17.24 -9.81 -6.52
N ASP A 46 15.95 -9.48 -6.36
CA ASP A 46 15.41 -8.17 -6.69
C ASP A 46 15.86 -7.13 -5.65
N LYS A 47 16.94 -6.41 -5.98
CA LYS A 47 17.54 -5.36 -5.14
C LYS A 47 16.98 -3.95 -5.40
N ARG A 48 15.92 -3.81 -6.20
CA ARG A 48 15.29 -2.50 -6.47
C ARG A 48 14.52 -2.02 -5.24
N GLU A 49 14.05 -0.77 -5.27
CA GLU A 49 13.29 -0.22 -4.15
C GLU A 49 12.01 -1.02 -3.83
N GLN A 50 11.62 -0.92 -2.55
CA GLN A 50 10.35 -1.41 -2.03
C GLN A 50 9.19 -0.71 -2.76
N LEU A 51 8.12 -1.47 -3.02
CA LEU A 51 6.98 -1.00 -3.82
C LEU A 51 5.85 -0.37 -2.99
N TRP A 52 5.94 -0.43 -1.67
CA TRP A 52 4.92 0.00 -0.72
C TRP A 52 5.55 0.75 0.44
N ALA A 53 4.71 1.54 1.12
CA ALA A 53 5.11 2.26 2.32
C ALA A 53 5.31 1.31 3.52
N ASP A 54 6.19 1.69 4.43
CA ASP A 54 6.35 1.02 5.71
C ASP A 54 5.15 1.25 6.64
N LEU A 55 4.67 0.16 7.26
CA LEU A 55 3.64 0.19 8.28
C LEU A 55 4.28 0.53 9.64
N ILE A 56 3.95 1.71 10.18
CA ILE A 56 4.46 2.18 11.48
C ILE A 56 3.62 1.64 12.64
N ALA A 57 2.30 1.73 12.53
CA ALA A 57 1.38 1.28 13.57
C ALA A 57 0.01 0.94 13.00
N HIS A 58 -0.73 0.07 13.69
CA HIS A 58 -2.10 -0.24 13.31
C HIS A 58 -2.98 -0.59 14.52
N GLY A 59 -4.29 -0.46 14.33
CA GLY A 59 -5.33 -0.85 15.28
C GLY A 59 -6.64 -1.15 14.55
N PRO A 60 -7.71 -1.57 15.26
CA PRO A 60 -8.94 -2.04 14.61
C PRO A 60 -9.62 -1.04 13.66
N ARG A 61 -9.33 0.26 13.79
CA ARG A 61 -9.91 1.36 12.98
C ARG A 61 -8.87 2.40 12.55
N MET A 62 -7.59 2.05 12.56
CA MET A 62 -6.48 2.97 12.31
C MET A 62 -5.32 2.21 11.68
N ILE A 63 -4.70 2.82 10.67
CA ILE A 63 -3.43 2.38 10.10
C ILE A 63 -2.56 3.63 9.93
N VAL A 64 -1.28 3.51 10.27
CA VAL A 64 -0.30 4.58 10.20
C VAL A 64 0.86 4.09 9.35
N PHE A 65 1.14 4.80 8.26
CA PHE A 65 2.25 4.54 7.35
C PHE A 65 3.32 5.62 7.48
N GLU A 66 4.52 5.32 6.99
CA GLU A 66 5.54 6.34 6.75
C GLU A 66 5.05 7.46 5.82
N ASP A 67 5.62 8.65 5.98
CA ASP A 67 5.35 9.77 5.08
C ASP A 67 6.27 9.69 3.87
N LEU A 68 5.72 9.25 2.74
CA LEU A 68 6.46 9.13 1.47
C LEU A 68 6.90 10.50 0.90
N LYS A 69 6.40 11.62 1.41
CA LYS A 69 6.88 12.95 0.98
C LYS A 69 8.33 13.17 1.35
N GLU A 70 8.79 12.60 2.46
CA GLU A 70 10.21 12.65 2.87
C GLU A 70 11.12 11.94 1.85
N ALA A 71 10.58 10.98 1.11
CA ALA A 71 11.23 10.30 0.00
C ALA A 71 10.94 10.95 -1.38
N ASN A 72 10.40 12.17 -1.40
CA ASN A 72 10.04 12.93 -2.60
C ASN A 72 8.96 12.31 -3.49
N TYR A 73 8.13 11.39 -2.95
CA TYR A 73 6.93 10.97 -3.66
C TYR A 73 5.88 12.07 -3.63
N LYS A 74 5.21 12.27 -4.77
CA LYS A 74 4.12 13.23 -4.92
C LYS A 74 2.91 12.55 -5.54
N LEU A 75 1.74 13.02 -5.15
CA LEU A 75 0.50 12.71 -5.87
C LEU A 75 0.36 13.73 -6.99
N ASP A 76 0.38 13.27 -8.25
CA ASP A 76 0.05 14.13 -9.39
C ASP A 76 -1.46 14.41 -9.45
N ASN A 77 -1.84 15.41 -10.24
CA ASN A 77 -3.22 15.83 -10.40
C ASN A 77 -4.10 14.65 -10.85
N PRO A 78 -5.07 14.17 -10.04
CA PRO A 78 -5.90 13.02 -10.39
C PRO A 78 -6.85 13.27 -11.56
N LEU A 79 -7.01 14.54 -11.98
CA LEU A 79 -7.79 14.91 -13.17
C LEU A 79 -6.97 14.83 -14.46
N GLU A 80 -5.65 14.64 -14.36
CA GLU A 80 -4.75 14.55 -15.50
C GLU A 80 -4.23 13.11 -15.67
N CYS A 81 -3.92 12.74 -16.91
CA CYS A 81 -3.24 11.49 -17.18
C CYS A 81 -1.78 11.56 -16.72
N LEU A 82 -1.22 10.43 -16.31
CA LEU A 82 0.22 10.32 -16.06
C LEU A 82 0.99 10.61 -17.35
N ASP A 83 2.10 11.33 -17.24
CA ASP A 83 3.06 11.40 -18.35
C ASP A 83 3.71 10.04 -18.59
N LEU A 84 4.47 9.92 -19.70
CA LEU A 84 5.08 8.66 -20.10
C LEU A 84 6.07 8.12 -19.06
N ILE A 85 6.79 8.98 -18.35
CA ILE A 85 7.81 8.58 -17.37
C ILE A 85 7.11 7.96 -16.16
N HIS A 86 6.13 8.66 -15.60
CA HIS A 86 5.35 8.16 -14.47
C HIS A 86 4.52 6.92 -14.85
N SER A 87 3.97 6.88 -16.06
CA SER A 87 3.25 5.70 -16.57
C SER A 87 4.14 4.46 -16.64
N LYS A 88 5.38 4.60 -17.15
CA LYS A 88 6.35 3.50 -17.20
C LYS A 88 6.72 3.01 -15.81
N LEU A 89 6.90 3.92 -14.85
CA LEU A 89 7.16 3.58 -13.46
C LEU A 89 6.00 2.77 -12.88
N VAL A 90 4.77 3.26 -12.97
CA VAL A 90 3.57 2.57 -12.45
C VAL A 90 3.40 1.19 -13.07
N ILE A 91 3.47 1.08 -14.40
CA ILE A 91 3.31 -0.22 -15.09
C ILE A 91 4.40 -1.20 -14.67
N SER A 92 5.65 -0.73 -14.55
CA SER A 92 6.77 -1.58 -14.10
C SER A 92 6.60 -2.04 -12.65
N SER A 93 6.18 -1.14 -11.77
CA SER A 93 5.89 -1.44 -10.36
C SER A 93 4.74 -2.46 -10.23
N MET A 94 3.66 -2.29 -11.01
CA MET A 94 2.55 -3.26 -11.05
C MET A 94 3.00 -4.63 -11.56
N ALA A 95 3.82 -4.68 -12.61
CA ALA A 95 4.35 -5.94 -13.14
C ALA A 95 5.20 -6.68 -12.10
N ARG A 96 6.06 -5.95 -11.36
CA ARG A 96 6.86 -6.50 -10.25
C ARG A 96 5.96 -7.04 -9.14
N PHE A 97 4.96 -6.26 -8.73
CA PHE A 97 4.00 -6.65 -7.71
C PHE A 97 3.27 -7.95 -8.10
N HIS A 98 2.74 -8.03 -9.33
CA HIS A 98 2.07 -9.23 -9.83
C HIS A 98 2.99 -10.46 -9.92
N ALA A 99 4.26 -10.27 -10.31
CA ALA A 99 5.22 -11.36 -10.37
C ALA A 99 5.46 -11.99 -8.98
N ASN A 100 5.58 -11.15 -7.95
CA ASN A 100 5.74 -11.60 -6.57
C ASN A 100 4.51 -12.37 -6.07
N VAL A 101 3.30 -11.91 -6.40
CA VAL A 101 2.06 -12.63 -6.05
C VAL A 101 2.01 -14.01 -6.70
N LYS A 102 2.44 -14.14 -7.97
CA LYS A 102 2.46 -15.44 -8.64
C LYS A 102 3.40 -16.43 -7.94
N ASN A 103 4.60 -15.97 -7.57
CA ASN A 103 5.59 -16.81 -6.89
C ASN A 103 5.09 -17.28 -5.52
N PHE A 104 4.28 -16.47 -4.85
CA PHE A 104 3.66 -16.82 -3.56
C PHE A 104 2.82 -18.09 -3.57
N TYR A 105 2.21 -18.46 -4.70
CA TYR A 105 1.38 -19.67 -4.83
C TYR A 105 2.14 -20.88 -5.41
N THR A 106 3.41 -20.70 -5.80
CA THR A 106 4.21 -21.75 -6.45
C THR A 106 5.40 -22.21 -5.61
N THR A 107 5.54 -21.71 -4.38
CA THR A 107 6.52 -22.15 -3.37
C THR A 107 5.81 -22.92 -2.28
#